data_AF-D0NAJ2-F1
#
_entry.id   AF-D0NAJ2-F1
#
_cell.length_a   1.000
_cell.length_b   1.000
_cell.length_c   1.000
_cell.angle_alpha   90.00
_cell.angle_beta   90.00
_cell.angle_gamma   90.00
#
_symmetry.space_group_name_H-M   'P 1'
#
loop_
_entity.id
_entity.type
_entity.pdbx_description
1 polymer ?
#
loop_
_entity_poly.entity_id
_entity_poly.type
_entity_poly.pdbx_seq_one_letter_code
_entity_poly.pdbx_strand_id
1 'polypeptide(L)'
;MTTPLTLTGQIRAATREIHNVSDNLVNLKLVVALTDKQLYGRALMLFYYIHVQLEASIRKHQDHDAFRGLYEILNEIARADGIAKDLRFYLGEDWSTKYQSTQAVQNYVNHLQELEKKIEVNSSSFAIQNPILVLPYCYHMYMAMLAGGAMIKKLVKRSFAPPEGEGLNSFAFDVKSNKVVRSLDGAGNHVMKFILKWLVIIGLILGTLFGLLPRLIHQN
;
A
#
# COMPACT_ATOMS: atom_id res chain seq x y z
N MET A 1 21.44 20.33 20.26
CA MET A 1 21.72 19.74 18.94
C MET A 1 20.59 18.78 18.62
N THR A 2 19.87 18.97 17.52
CA THR A 2 18.80 18.03 17.11
C THR A 2 19.46 16.79 16.48
N THR A 3 19.14 15.60 16.99
CA THR A 3 19.59 14.33 16.41
C THR A 3 19.18 14.28 14.94
N PRO A 4 20.10 13.95 14.00
CA PRO A 4 19.76 13.85 12.59
C PRO A 4 18.68 12.78 12.38
N LEU A 5 17.76 13.05 11.45
CA LEU A 5 16.66 12.13 11.14
C LEU A 5 17.22 10.79 10.64
N THR A 6 16.61 9.70 11.10
CA THR A 6 16.81 8.37 10.51
C THR A 6 16.46 8.40 9.01
N LEU A 7 16.97 7.45 8.23
CA LEU A 7 16.63 7.34 6.81
C LEU A 7 15.10 7.29 6.58
N THR A 8 14.37 6.53 7.41
CA THR A 8 12.91 6.48 7.37
C THR A 8 12.26 7.84 7.66
N GLY A 9 12.81 8.60 8.62
CA GLY A 9 12.38 9.96 8.92
C GLY A 9 12.62 10.92 7.75
N GLN A 10 13.75 10.80 7.06
CA GLN A 10 14.06 11.58 5.87
C GLN A 10 13.12 11.26 4.72
N ILE A 11 12.87 9.97 4.45
CA ILE A 11 11.93 9.53 3.41
C ILE A 11 10.53 10.07 3.70
N ARG A 12 10.03 9.90 4.93
CA ARG A 12 8.70 10.39 5.35
C ARG A 12 8.57 11.91 5.22
N ALA A 13 9.61 12.65 5.58
CA ALA A 13 9.62 14.10 5.45
C ALA A 13 9.59 14.52 3.98
N ALA A 14 10.42 13.89 3.15
CA ALA A 14 10.52 14.19 1.72
C ALA A 14 9.25 13.86 0.93
N THR A 15 8.50 12.82 1.33
CA THR A 15 7.31 12.37 0.60
C THR A 15 5.98 12.81 1.22
N ARG A 16 5.99 13.61 2.29
CA ARG A 16 4.78 14.00 3.03
C ARG A 16 3.69 14.61 2.14
N GLU A 17 4.04 15.59 1.32
CA GLU A 17 3.07 16.30 0.49
C GLU A 17 2.46 15.39 -0.58
N ILE A 18 3.31 14.66 -1.32
CA ILE A 18 2.83 13.73 -2.35
C ILE A 18 2.07 12.54 -1.76
N HIS A 19 2.45 12.08 -0.55
CA HIS A 19 1.71 11.07 0.19
C HIS A 19 0.28 11.54 0.50
N ASN A 20 0.08 12.79 0.93
CA ASN A 20 -1.26 13.32 1.22
C ASN A 20 -2.14 13.34 -0.04
N VAL A 21 -1.57 13.72 -1.19
CA VAL A 21 -2.28 13.68 -2.48
C VAL A 21 -2.63 12.25 -2.85
N SER A 22 -1.67 11.33 -2.74
CA SER A 22 -1.86 9.91 -3.04
C SER A 22 -2.94 9.27 -2.15
N ASP A 23 -2.90 9.50 -0.84
CA ASP A 23 -3.86 8.95 0.12
C ASP A 23 -5.30 9.41 -0.20
N ASN A 24 -5.50 10.68 -0.53
CA ASN A 24 -6.81 11.18 -0.94
C ASN A 24 -7.33 10.50 -2.23
N LEU A 25 -6.46 10.36 -3.24
CA LEU A 25 -6.82 9.71 -4.50
C LEU A 25 -7.12 8.22 -4.32
N VAL A 26 -6.32 7.52 -3.51
CA VAL A 26 -6.53 6.11 -3.17
C VAL A 26 -7.85 5.93 -2.43
N ASN A 27 -8.14 6.78 -1.43
CA ASN A 27 -9.40 6.71 -0.69
C ASN A 27 -10.62 6.94 -1.60
N LEU A 28 -10.55 7.90 -2.54
CA LEU A 28 -11.62 8.12 -3.51
C LEU A 28 -11.80 6.92 -4.45
N LYS A 29 -10.70 6.38 -4.99
CA LYS A 29 -10.74 5.19 -5.85
C LYS A 29 -11.23 3.95 -5.10
N LEU A 30 -10.92 3.85 -3.80
CA LEU A 30 -11.39 2.75 -2.96
C LEU A 30 -12.91 2.76 -2.80
N VAL A 31 -13.54 3.94 -2.66
CA VAL A 31 -15.01 4.05 -2.64
C VAL A 31 -15.62 3.44 -3.90
N VAL A 32 -15.06 3.76 -5.08
CA VAL A 32 -15.52 3.20 -6.35
C VAL A 32 -15.23 1.70 -6.44
N ALA A 33 -14.02 1.28 -6.05
CA ALA A 33 -13.61 -0.13 -6.09
C ALA A 33 -14.50 -1.02 -5.21
N LEU A 34 -15.01 -0.51 -4.09
CA LEU A 34 -15.86 -1.26 -3.16
C LEU A 34 -17.31 -1.39 -3.62
N THR A 35 -17.69 -0.83 -4.77
CA THR A 35 -19.06 -0.99 -5.32
C THR A 35 -19.27 -2.32 -6.03
N ASP A 36 -18.21 -2.97 -6.49
CA ASP A 36 -18.27 -4.21 -7.24
C ASP A 36 -17.03 -5.09 -6.97
N LYS A 37 -17.25 -6.41 -6.84
CA LYS A 37 -16.18 -7.37 -6.55
C LYS A 37 -15.13 -7.41 -7.66
N GLN A 38 -15.52 -7.31 -8.92
CA GLN A 38 -14.56 -7.30 -10.02
C GLN A 38 -13.79 -5.97 -10.13
N LEU A 39 -14.42 -4.84 -9.81
CA LEU A 39 -13.70 -3.56 -9.69
C LEU A 39 -12.66 -3.62 -8.57
N TYR A 40 -13.01 -4.17 -7.41
CA TYR A 40 -12.04 -4.37 -6.34
C TYR A 40 -10.90 -5.32 -6.73
N GLY A 41 -11.21 -6.46 -7.35
CA GLY A 41 -10.21 -7.38 -7.87
C GLY A 41 -9.26 -6.71 -8.87
N ARG A 42 -9.78 -5.92 -9.80
CA ARG A 42 -8.97 -5.14 -10.74
C ARG A 42 -8.10 -4.09 -10.04
N ALA A 43 -8.57 -3.49 -8.95
CA ALA A 43 -7.77 -2.58 -8.14
C ALA A 43 -6.62 -3.31 -7.41
N LEU A 44 -6.88 -4.51 -6.86
CA LEU A 44 -5.85 -5.36 -6.26
C LEU A 44 -4.75 -5.74 -7.26
N MET A 45 -5.13 -5.96 -8.52
CA MET A 45 -4.19 -6.33 -9.58
C MET A 45 -3.12 -5.27 -9.82
N LEU A 46 -3.42 -3.98 -9.57
CA LEU A 46 -2.43 -2.90 -9.66
C LEU A 46 -1.27 -3.12 -8.69
N PHE A 47 -1.58 -3.59 -7.48
CA PHE A 47 -0.60 -3.85 -6.42
C PHE A 47 0.11 -5.19 -6.62
N TYR A 48 -0.58 -6.19 -7.18
CA TYR A 48 0.00 -7.52 -7.41
C TYR A 48 1.34 -7.45 -8.18
N TYR A 49 1.33 -6.84 -9.36
CA TYR A 49 2.54 -6.79 -10.20
C TYR A 49 3.67 -5.98 -9.57
N ILE A 50 3.34 -4.92 -8.82
CA ILE A 50 4.33 -4.12 -8.10
C ILE A 50 4.96 -4.96 -6.98
N HIS A 51 4.16 -5.65 -6.18
CA HIS A 51 4.66 -6.53 -5.11
C HIS A 51 5.50 -7.69 -5.65
N VAL A 52 5.08 -8.32 -6.76
CA VAL A 52 5.88 -9.36 -7.43
C VAL A 52 7.27 -8.83 -7.79
N GLN A 53 7.36 -7.64 -8.41
CA GLN A 53 8.63 -7.05 -8.77
C GLN A 53 9.49 -6.70 -7.54
N LEU A 54 8.90 -6.06 -6.52
CA LEU A 54 9.64 -5.67 -5.32
C LEU A 54 10.16 -6.88 -4.53
N GLU A 55 9.34 -7.92 -4.40
CA GLU A 55 9.74 -9.15 -3.72
C GLU A 55 10.83 -9.90 -4.49
N ALA A 56 10.76 -9.91 -5.82
CA ALA A 56 11.83 -10.45 -6.66
C ALA A 56 13.15 -9.67 -6.47
N SER A 57 13.09 -8.32 -6.44
CA SER A 57 14.26 -7.48 -6.19
C SER A 57 14.87 -7.73 -4.81
N ILE A 58 14.06 -7.88 -3.76
CA ILE A 58 14.55 -8.20 -2.40
C ILE A 58 15.26 -9.55 -2.38
N ARG A 59 14.71 -10.59 -3.01
CA ARG A 59 15.36 -11.92 -3.08
C ARG A 59 16.65 -11.88 -3.89
N LYS A 60 16.63 -11.20 -5.05
CA LYS A 60 17.80 -11.07 -5.93
C LYS A 60 18.98 -10.38 -5.24
N HIS A 61 18.70 -9.41 -4.38
CA HIS A 61 19.71 -8.61 -3.70
C HIS A 61 19.86 -8.95 -2.20
N GLN A 62 19.50 -10.17 -1.79
CA GLN A 62 19.53 -10.62 -0.39
C GLN A 62 20.88 -10.38 0.32
N ASP A 63 22.00 -10.47 -0.41
CA ASP A 63 23.35 -10.30 0.16
C ASP A 63 23.81 -8.84 0.20
N HIS A 64 23.11 -7.93 -0.49
CA HIS A 64 23.43 -6.50 -0.52
C HIS A 64 23.06 -5.85 0.82
N ASP A 65 23.96 -5.06 1.41
CA ASP A 65 23.79 -4.52 2.77
C ASP A 65 22.47 -3.74 2.96
N ALA A 66 22.04 -2.98 1.94
CA ALA A 66 20.77 -2.25 1.97
C ALA A 66 19.50 -3.14 1.94
N PHE A 67 19.60 -4.38 1.48
CA PHE A 67 18.47 -5.30 1.27
C PHE A 67 18.44 -6.47 2.25
N ARG A 68 19.58 -6.84 2.84
CA ARG A 68 19.71 -7.98 3.77
C ARG A 68 18.64 -7.97 4.86
N GLY A 69 18.45 -6.83 5.53
CA GLY A 69 17.42 -6.70 6.57
C GLY A 69 15.98 -6.85 6.06
N LEU A 70 15.68 -6.41 4.84
CA LEU A 70 14.36 -6.64 4.22
C LEU A 70 14.17 -8.11 3.85
N TYR A 71 15.23 -8.78 3.38
CA TYR A 71 15.20 -10.18 3.03
C TYR A 71 14.94 -11.07 4.24
N GLU A 72 15.58 -10.80 5.37
CA GLU A 72 15.39 -11.54 6.64
C GLU A 72 13.92 -11.56 7.10
N ILE A 73 13.19 -10.45 6.89
CA ILE A 73 11.77 -10.33 7.27
C ILE A 73 10.80 -10.61 6.12
N LEU A 74 11.30 -10.94 4.93
CA LEU A 74 10.50 -11.02 3.70
C LEU A 74 9.34 -12.01 3.83
N ASN A 75 9.57 -13.15 4.47
CA ASN A 75 8.53 -14.17 4.68
C ASN A 75 7.35 -13.67 5.51
N GLU A 76 7.55 -12.63 6.32
CA GLU A 76 6.52 -12.06 7.19
C GLU A 76 5.77 -10.90 6.50
N ILE A 77 6.46 -10.18 5.60
CA ILE A 77 5.93 -8.97 4.95
C ILE A 77 5.44 -9.20 3.51
N ALA A 78 5.85 -10.26 2.81
CA ALA A 78 5.52 -10.53 1.40
C ALA A 78 4.01 -10.60 1.15
N ARG A 79 3.52 -9.93 0.10
CA ARG A 79 2.09 -9.78 -0.20
C ARG A 79 1.67 -10.39 -1.54
N ALA A 80 2.59 -10.62 -2.48
CA ALA A 80 2.24 -11.08 -3.83
C ALA A 80 1.34 -12.33 -3.82
N ASP A 81 1.70 -13.36 -3.05
CA ASP A 81 0.91 -14.60 -2.95
C ASP A 81 -0.47 -14.39 -2.31
N GLY A 82 -0.55 -13.54 -1.28
CA GLY A 82 -1.81 -13.17 -0.65
C GLY A 82 -2.72 -12.42 -1.62
N ILE A 83 -2.16 -11.48 -2.38
CA ILE A 83 -2.89 -10.77 -3.43
C ILE A 83 -3.35 -11.73 -4.53
N ALA A 84 -2.51 -12.68 -4.97
CA ALA A 84 -2.88 -13.67 -5.97
C ALA A 84 -4.06 -14.55 -5.53
N LYS A 85 -4.11 -14.96 -4.25
CA LYS A 85 -5.27 -15.68 -3.68
C LYS A 85 -6.54 -14.83 -3.73
N ASP A 86 -6.44 -13.56 -3.36
CA ASP A 86 -7.58 -12.65 -3.42
C ASP A 86 -8.03 -12.38 -4.86
N LEU A 87 -7.10 -12.30 -5.82
CA LEU A 87 -7.42 -12.16 -7.25
C LEU A 87 -8.20 -13.37 -7.77
N ARG A 88 -7.82 -14.59 -7.42
CA ARG A 88 -8.60 -15.80 -7.77
C ARG A 88 -10.02 -15.72 -7.21
N PHE A 89 -10.16 -15.28 -5.96
CA PHE A 89 -11.47 -15.14 -5.32
C PHE A 89 -12.35 -14.08 -6.00
N TYR A 90 -11.80 -12.90 -6.33
CA TYR A 90 -12.60 -11.79 -6.87
C TYR A 90 -12.78 -11.82 -8.40
N LEU A 91 -11.85 -12.41 -9.14
CA LEU A 91 -11.81 -12.38 -10.61
C LEU A 91 -11.90 -13.75 -11.29
N GLY A 92 -11.83 -14.85 -10.52
CA GLY A 92 -11.85 -16.22 -11.03
C GLY A 92 -10.45 -16.82 -11.19
N GLU A 93 -10.36 -18.15 -11.36
CA GLU A 93 -9.08 -18.87 -11.53
C GLU A 93 -8.29 -18.42 -12.77
N ASP A 94 -8.99 -17.99 -13.82
CA ASP A 94 -8.44 -17.53 -15.09
C ASP A 94 -8.03 -16.05 -15.08
N TRP A 95 -7.98 -15.40 -13.90
CA TRP A 95 -7.75 -13.96 -13.78
C TRP A 95 -6.46 -13.50 -14.48
N SER A 96 -5.40 -14.31 -14.44
CA SER A 96 -4.09 -13.97 -14.99
C SER A 96 -4.06 -13.99 -16.52
N THR A 97 -4.94 -14.79 -17.14
CA THR A 97 -5.10 -14.84 -18.60
C THR A 97 -6.13 -13.84 -19.11
N LYS A 98 -7.19 -13.61 -18.33
CA LYS A 98 -8.33 -12.78 -18.72
C LYS A 98 -8.07 -11.28 -18.57
N TYR A 99 -7.26 -10.89 -17.59
CA TYR A 99 -7.00 -9.49 -17.28
C TYR A 99 -5.52 -9.17 -17.44
N GLN A 100 -5.24 -8.06 -18.13
CA GLN A 100 -3.89 -7.54 -18.30
C GLN A 100 -3.65 -6.38 -17.33
N SER A 101 -2.40 -6.23 -16.90
CA SER A 101 -1.99 -5.04 -16.16
C SER A 101 -2.21 -3.78 -17.01
N THR A 102 -2.48 -2.65 -16.36
CA THR A 102 -2.59 -1.38 -17.09
C THR A 102 -1.22 -0.89 -17.54
N GLN A 103 -1.17 -0.05 -18.59
CA GLN A 103 0.08 0.57 -19.03
C GLN A 103 0.79 1.33 -17.89
N ALA A 104 0.03 1.97 -16.99
CA ALA A 104 0.60 2.67 -15.84
C ALA A 104 1.35 1.73 -14.89
N VAL A 105 0.81 0.52 -14.66
CA VAL A 105 1.48 -0.51 -13.84
C VAL A 105 2.73 -1.05 -14.54
N GLN A 106 2.65 -1.29 -15.84
CA GLN A 106 3.81 -1.73 -16.64
C GLN A 106 4.92 -0.70 -16.61
N ASN A 107 4.58 0.58 -16.80
CA ASN A 107 5.54 1.68 -16.70
C ASN A 107 6.18 1.75 -15.30
N TYR A 108 5.40 1.52 -14.24
CA TYR A 108 5.90 1.46 -12.87
C TYR A 108 6.92 0.31 -12.70
N VAL A 109 6.56 -0.90 -13.13
CA VAL A 109 7.42 -2.08 -13.03
C VAL A 109 8.71 -1.89 -13.85
N ASN A 110 8.60 -1.38 -15.07
CA ASN A 110 9.75 -1.06 -15.91
C ASN A 110 10.67 -0.05 -15.23
N HIS A 111 10.09 1.00 -14.61
CA HIS A 111 10.86 1.98 -13.87
C HIS A 111 11.60 1.36 -12.67
N LEU A 112 10.97 0.45 -11.91
CA LEU A 112 11.66 -0.28 -10.84
C LEU A 112 12.85 -1.09 -11.37
N GLN A 113 12.68 -1.77 -12.50
CA GLN A 113 13.74 -2.53 -13.14
C GLN A 113 14.88 -1.65 -13.67
N GLU A 114 14.56 -0.46 -14.18
CA GLU A 114 15.55 0.54 -14.58
C GLU A 114 16.35 1.05 -13.38
N LEU A 115 15.67 1.37 -12.27
CA LEU A 115 16.32 1.79 -11.04
C LEU A 115 17.25 0.71 -10.48
N GLU A 116 16.83 -0.55 -10.52
CA GLU A 116 17.62 -1.70 -10.07
C GLU A 116 18.93 -1.86 -10.86
N LYS A 117 18.91 -1.51 -12.16
CA LYS A 117 20.07 -1.62 -13.07
C LYS A 117 21.02 -0.42 -13.00
N LYS A 118 20.68 0.65 -12.29
CA LYS A 118 21.53 1.85 -12.24
C LYS A 118 22.88 1.52 -11.62
N ILE A 119 23.92 1.98 -12.29
CA ILE A 119 25.31 1.83 -11.88
C ILE A 119 25.67 3.03 -11.02
N GLU A 120 26.25 2.78 -9.86
CA GLU A 120 26.93 3.83 -9.11
C GLU A 120 28.36 3.94 -9.62
N VAL A 121 28.75 5.14 -10.04
CA VAL A 121 30.14 5.48 -10.33
C VAL A 121 30.69 6.20 -9.12
N ASN A 122 31.32 5.44 -8.22
CA ASN A 122 32.14 5.99 -7.15
C ASN A 122 33.61 6.09 -7.62
N SER A 123 34.43 6.87 -6.91
CA SER A 123 35.82 7.19 -7.30
C SER A 123 36.78 5.99 -7.39
N SER A 124 36.28 4.77 -7.17
CA SER A 124 36.96 3.48 -7.37
C SER A 124 36.61 2.91 -8.74
N SER A 125 37.62 2.42 -9.48
CA SER A 125 37.54 1.98 -10.88
C SER A 125 36.68 0.73 -11.18
N PHE A 126 35.71 0.38 -10.32
CA PHE A 126 34.82 -0.76 -10.52
C PHE A 126 33.35 -0.31 -10.49
N ALA A 127 32.69 -0.35 -11.65
CA ALA A 127 31.27 -0.09 -11.77
C ALA A 127 30.47 -1.26 -11.21
N ILE A 128 29.65 -1.03 -10.20
CA ILE A 128 28.76 -2.04 -9.61
C ILE A 128 27.32 -1.54 -9.72
N GLN A 129 26.40 -2.43 -10.10
CA GLN A 129 24.96 -2.15 -10.05
C GLN A 129 24.58 -1.89 -8.59
N ASN A 130 23.95 -0.75 -8.31
CA ASN A 130 23.49 -0.42 -6.97
C ASN A 130 21.96 -0.36 -6.92
N PRO A 131 21.29 -1.39 -6.38
CA PRO A 131 19.82 -1.47 -6.32
C PRO A 131 19.21 -0.53 -5.27
N ILE A 132 20.00 0.27 -4.54
CA ILE A 132 19.53 1.10 -3.41
C ILE A 132 18.37 2.04 -3.78
N LEU A 133 18.23 2.44 -5.04
CA LEU A 133 17.14 3.30 -5.50
C LEU A 133 15.77 2.61 -5.51
N VAL A 134 15.72 1.27 -5.42
CA VAL A 134 14.47 0.51 -5.24
C VAL A 134 14.02 0.51 -3.77
N LEU A 135 14.93 0.72 -2.82
CA LEU A 135 14.65 0.64 -1.38
C LEU A 135 13.51 1.59 -0.92
N PRO A 136 13.43 2.87 -1.37
CA PRO A 136 12.32 3.74 -1.03
C PRO A 136 10.96 3.20 -1.52
N TYR A 137 10.92 2.45 -2.61
CA TYR A 137 9.68 1.87 -3.14
C TYR A 137 9.20 0.70 -2.28
N CYS A 138 10.13 -0.16 -1.83
CA CYS A 138 9.85 -1.18 -0.82
C CYS A 138 9.27 -0.54 0.44
N TYR A 139 9.92 0.51 0.96
CA TYR A 139 9.45 1.24 2.14
C TYR A 139 8.02 1.73 1.97
N HIS A 140 7.70 2.47 0.90
CA HIS A 140 6.36 3.04 0.74
C HIS A 140 5.28 1.96 0.54
N MET A 141 5.55 0.91 -0.24
CA MET A 141 4.54 -0.13 -0.50
C MET A 141 4.23 -0.96 0.75
N TYR A 142 5.24 -1.38 1.51
CA TYR A 142 4.99 -2.12 2.74
C TYR A 142 4.36 -1.23 3.80
N MET A 143 4.83 0.01 3.98
CA MET A 143 4.26 0.93 4.97
C MET A 143 2.81 1.30 4.66
N ALA A 144 2.42 1.43 3.39
CA ALA A 144 1.03 1.66 3.01
C ALA A 144 0.11 0.53 3.49
N MET A 145 0.52 -0.72 3.30
CA MET A 145 -0.24 -1.89 3.76
C MET A 145 -0.29 -2.01 5.29
N LEU A 146 0.78 -1.62 5.97
CA LEU A 146 0.87 -1.70 7.43
C LEU A 146 0.10 -0.59 8.15
N ALA A 147 0.10 0.63 7.61
CA ALA A 147 -0.59 1.78 8.20
C ALA A 147 -2.08 1.82 7.84
N GLY A 148 -2.41 1.63 6.55
CA GLY A 148 -3.78 1.74 6.03
C GLY A 148 -4.50 0.40 5.88
N GLY A 149 -3.78 -0.71 5.75
CA GLY A 149 -4.38 -2.00 5.39
C GLY A 149 -5.38 -2.54 6.40
N ALA A 150 -5.21 -2.25 7.69
CA ALA A 150 -6.20 -2.63 8.71
C ALA A 150 -7.57 -1.96 8.50
N MET A 151 -7.58 -0.70 8.04
CA MET A 151 -8.81 0.01 7.71
C MET A 151 -9.42 -0.55 6.42
N ILE A 152 -8.61 -0.71 5.38
CA ILE A 152 -9.08 -1.25 4.09
C ILE A 152 -9.66 -2.66 4.29
N LYS A 153 -9.00 -3.53 5.05
CA LYS A 153 -9.50 -4.86 5.44
C LYS A 153 -10.90 -4.79 6.05
N LYS A 154 -11.14 -3.87 6.99
CA LYS A 154 -12.47 -3.70 7.62
C LYS A 154 -13.52 -3.25 6.60
N LEU A 155 -13.18 -2.32 5.71
CA LEU A 155 -14.08 -1.84 4.67
C LEU A 155 -14.44 -2.97 3.69
N VAL A 156 -13.45 -3.71 3.19
CA VAL A 156 -13.65 -4.85 2.28
C VAL A 156 -14.50 -5.93 2.94
N LYS A 157 -14.23 -6.28 4.21
CA LYS A 157 -15.04 -7.24 4.97
C LYS A 157 -16.50 -6.79 5.09
N ARG A 158 -16.74 -5.50 5.33
CA ARG A 158 -18.10 -4.95 5.41
C ARG A 158 -18.81 -4.91 4.06
N SER A 159 -18.10 -4.56 2.98
CA SER A 159 -18.69 -4.41 1.65
C SER A 159 -19.02 -5.74 0.99
N PHE A 160 -18.16 -6.75 1.15
CA PHE A 160 -18.27 -8.00 0.38
C PHE A 160 -18.55 -9.24 1.21
N ALA A 161 -18.42 -9.16 2.54
CA ALA A 161 -18.60 -10.27 3.49
C ALA A 161 -17.96 -11.58 2.98
N PRO A 162 -16.66 -11.60 2.62
CA PRO A 162 -16.03 -12.81 2.15
C PRO A 162 -16.01 -13.90 3.24
N PRO A 163 -16.06 -15.18 2.87
CA PRO A 163 -15.89 -16.29 3.81
C PRO A 163 -14.58 -16.19 4.60
N GLU A 164 -14.51 -16.89 5.72
CA GLU A 164 -13.28 -16.96 6.50
C GLU A 164 -12.15 -17.60 5.68
N GLY A 165 -10.97 -16.97 5.68
CA GLY A 165 -9.80 -17.42 4.90
C GLY A 165 -9.79 -16.96 3.43
N GLU A 166 -10.84 -16.30 2.93
CA GLU A 166 -10.94 -15.89 1.53
C GLU A 166 -11.05 -14.37 1.37
N GLY A 167 -10.62 -13.85 0.21
CA GLY A 167 -10.79 -12.45 -0.20
C GLY A 167 -10.07 -11.38 0.65
N LEU A 168 -9.30 -11.76 1.67
CA LEU A 168 -8.58 -10.84 2.56
C LEU A 168 -7.14 -11.29 2.85
N ASN A 169 -6.59 -12.20 2.05
CA ASN A 169 -5.26 -12.78 2.22
C ASN A 169 -4.14 -11.74 2.07
N SER A 170 -4.34 -10.73 1.23
CA SER A 170 -3.44 -9.57 1.08
C SER A 170 -3.25 -8.77 2.38
N PHE A 171 -4.17 -8.88 3.35
CA PHE A 171 -4.08 -8.22 4.66
C PHE A 171 -3.68 -9.16 5.80
N ALA A 172 -3.28 -10.40 5.49
CA ALA A 172 -2.82 -11.35 6.48
C ALA A 172 -1.35 -11.08 6.83
N PHE A 173 -1.12 -10.25 7.84
CA PHE A 173 0.18 -10.05 8.46
C PHE A 173 0.37 -11.08 9.58
N ASP A 174 1.50 -11.78 9.61
CA ASP A 174 1.87 -12.59 10.79
C ASP A 174 2.02 -11.65 12.00
N VAL A 175 1.57 -12.07 13.18
CA VAL A 175 1.61 -11.29 14.44
C VAL A 175 3.04 -10.81 14.76
N LYS A 176 4.08 -11.53 14.32
CA LYS A 176 5.49 -11.11 14.44
C LYS A 176 5.80 -9.85 13.60
N SER A 177 5.36 -9.81 12.34
CA SER A 177 5.53 -8.65 11.45
C SER A 177 4.93 -7.35 12.03
N ASN A 178 3.78 -7.45 12.71
CA ASN A 178 3.14 -6.30 13.36
C ASN A 178 3.98 -5.69 14.48
N LYS A 179 4.81 -6.48 15.19
CA LYS A 179 5.69 -5.97 16.25
C LYS A 179 6.96 -5.35 15.68
N VAL A 180 7.60 -6.03 14.74
CA VAL A 180 8.82 -5.54 14.04
C VAL A 180 8.55 -4.21 13.33
N VAL A 181 7.38 -4.08 12.68
CA VAL A 181 6.99 -2.85 12.00
C VAL A 181 6.63 -1.74 12.98
N ARG A 182 5.91 -2.03 14.06
CA ARG A 182 5.57 -1.02 15.07
C ARG A 182 6.80 -0.51 15.84
N SER A 183 7.87 -1.30 15.93
CA SER A 183 9.15 -0.79 16.43
C SER A 183 9.89 0.11 15.43
N LEU A 184 9.56 0.03 14.13
CA LEU A 184 10.13 0.91 13.10
C LEU A 184 9.36 2.22 12.94
N ASP A 185 8.07 2.25 13.26
CA ASP A 185 7.23 3.41 13.04
C ASP A 185 6.37 3.72 14.28
N GLY A 186 6.61 4.88 14.90
CA GLY A 186 5.81 5.47 15.99
C GLY A 186 4.40 5.89 15.54
N ALA A 187 3.72 5.05 14.76
CA ALA A 187 2.52 5.32 13.96
C ALA A 187 1.23 5.51 14.76
N GLY A 188 1.24 5.26 16.07
CA GLY A 188 0.06 5.35 16.94
C GLY A 188 -0.63 6.72 16.88
N ASN A 189 0.12 7.80 16.75
CA ASN A 189 -0.43 9.16 16.75
C ASN A 189 -1.03 9.60 15.41
N HIS A 190 -0.67 8.96 14.29
CA HIS A 190 -1.16 9.36 12.97
C HIS A 190 -2.51 8.71 12.62
N VAL A 191 -2.71 7.45 12.99
CA VAL A 191 -3.99 6.74 12.81
C VAL A 191 -5.10 7.43 13.62
N MET A 192 -4.79 7.88 14.84
CA MET A 192 -5.73 8.62 15.68
C MET A 192 -6.15 9.95 15.03
N LYS A 193 -5.19 10.72 14.49
CA LYS A 193 -5.48 11.97 13.77
C LYS A 193 -6.31 11.76 12.50
N PHE A 194 -6.07 10.66 11.78
CA PHE A 194 -6.86 10.28 10.61
C PHE A 194 -8.32 9.97 10.98
N ILE A 195 -8.55 9.16 12.02
CA ILE A 195 -9.89 8.80 12.49
C ILE A 195 -10.67 10.06 12.94
N LEU A 196 -10.03 10.94 13.72
CA LEU A 196 -10.62 12.20 14.15
C LEU A 196 -11.04 13.10 12.97
N LYS A 197 -10.20 13.19 11.92
CA LYS A 197 -10.51 13.97 10.71
C LYS A 197 -11.76 13.46 10.00
N TRP A 198 -11.94 12.14 9.91
CA TRP A 198 -13.11 11.53 9.26
C TRP A 198 -14.40 11.64 10.08
N LEU A 199 -14.30 11.57 11.42
CA LEU A 199 -15.47 11.83 12.29
C LEU A 199 -16.01 13.24 12.12
N VAL A 200 -15.12 14.24 11.96
CA VAL A 200 -15.53 15.63 11.70
C VAL A 200 -16.21 15.76 10.33
N ILE A 201 -15.66 15.14 9.28
CA ILE A 201 -16.25 15.17 7.94
C ILE A 201 -17.63 14.50 7.93
N ILE A 202 -17.77 13.33 8.57
CA ILE A 202 -19.06 12.64 8.70
C ILE A 202 -20.06 13.50 9.49
N GLY A 203 -19.62 14.16 10.57
CA GLY A 203 -20.45 15.08 11.35
C GLY A 203 -20.95 16.28 10.53
N LEU A 204 -20.10 16.87 9.68
CA LEU A 204 -20.49 17.97 8.80
C LEU A 204 -21.50 17.53 7.75
N ILE A 205 -21.30 16.36 7.14
CA ILE A 205 -22.24 15.79 6.15
C ILE A 205 -23.60 15.52 6.81
N LEU A 206 -23.61 14.87 7.97
CA LEU A 206 -24.85 14.59 8.70
C LEU A 206 -25.55 15.88 9.16
N GLY A 207 -24.79 16.88 9.65
CA GLY A 207 -25.34 18.17 10.06
C GLY A 207 -25.99 18.94 8.91
N THR A 208 -25.39 18.91 7.71
CA THR A 208 -25.99 19.54 6.51
C THR A 208 -27.26 18.81 6.05
N LEU A 209 -27.27 17.47 6.07
CA LEU A 209 -28.45 16.66 5.75
C LEU A 209 -29.60 16.89 6.75
N PHE A 210 -29.31 16.96 8.05
CA PHE A 210 -30.32 17.18 9.09
C PHE A 210 -30.81 18.64 9.16
N GLY A 211 -29.97 19.61 8.76
CA GLY A 211 -30.37 21.02 8.70
C GLY A 211 -31.20 21.39 7.47
N LEU A 212 -31.06 20.64 6.38
CA LEU A 212 -31.82 20.85 5.13
C LEU A 212 -33.14 20.06 5.09
N LEU A 213 -33.25 18.93 5.80
CA LEU A 213 -34.46 18.11 5.84
C LEU A 213 -35.73 18.86 6.31
N PRO A 214 -35.70 19.68 7.38
CA PRO A 214 -36.88 20.40 7.84
C PRO A 214 -37.35 21.51 6.88
N ARG A 215 -36.46 22.03 6.03
CA ARG A 215 -36.79 23.09 5.05
C ARG A 215 -37.47 22.54 3.79
N LEU A 216 -37.22 21.28 3.45
CA LEU A 216 -37.85 20.62 2.31
C LEU A 216 -39.25 20.07 2.63
N ILE A 217 -39.56 19.81 3.90
CA ILE A 217 -40.86 19.26 4.33
C ILE A 217 -41.93 20.36 4.48
N HIS A 218 -41.54 21.63 4.59
CA HIS A 218 -42.48 22.77 4.71
C HIS A 218 -42.76 23.52 3.40
N GLN A 219 -42.32 23.02 2.25
CA GLN A 219 -42.57 23.64 0.94
C GLN A 219 -43.56 22.88 0.03
N ASN A 220 -44.35 21.94 0.57
CA ASN A 220 -45.49 21.34 -0.13
C ASN A 220 -46.79 21.62 0.64
#